data_AF-A0A7Y2BNP6-F1
#
_entry.id   AF-A0A7Y2BNP6-F1
#
_cell.length_a   1.000
_cell.length_b   1.000
_cell.length_c   1.000
_cell.angle_alpha   90.00
_cell.angle_beta   90.00
_cell.angle_gamma   90.00
#
_symmetry.space_group_name_H-M   'P 1'
#
loop_
_entity.id
_entity.type
_entity.pdbx_description
1 polymer ?
#
loop_
_entity_poly.entity_id
_entity_poly.type
_entity_poly.pdbx_seq_one_letter_code
_entity_poly.pdbx_strand_id
1 'polypeptide(L)'
;MGKLQIGLTIIRAVLSVTAIAVCIHAVFFNGRLDVALVAGVVLLALAQLLSSFTRSGAKNDNGSSIKDLMSANNTLGQDHSLLRQRMDRLESAMASGHTAAAGQLDSQVQALEHSVSALARQHVPDEPQVTGAPLRAEPAPAVPAGPREVDLFLEPIVRLSENRTAYYRATLSVRHGDGERLPLSRIAREAERDGYLGELDLSVFERAVPVIRRLQNKGRDISVFCP
;
A
#
# COMPACT_ATOMS: atom_id res chain seq x y z
N MET A 1 -15.96 2.21 -28.38
CA MET A 1 -17.38 1.93 -28.05
C MET A 1 -18.23 3.16 -27.70
N GLY A 2 -17.69 4.26 -27.15
CA GLY A 2 -18.52 5.42 -26.74
C GLY A 2 -19.23 6.21 -27.86
N LYS A 3 -18.62 6.37 -29.05
CA LYS A 3 -19.20 7.17 -30.15
C LYS A 3 -20.50 6.55 -30.71
N LEU A 4 -20.62 5.21 -30.70
CA LEU A 4 -21.81 4.51 -31.18
C LEU A 4 -23.00 4.65 -30.20
N GLN A 5 -22.72 4.68 -28.89
CA GLN A 5 -23.74 4.86 -27.85
C GLN A 5 -24.29 6.30 -27.82
N ILE A 6 -23.44 7.29 -28.07
CA ILE A 6 -23.85 8.69 -28.19
C ILE A 6 -24.73 8.89 -29.44
N GLY A 7 -24.37 8.26 -30.57
CA GLY A 7 -25.22 8.28 -31.76
C GLY A 7 -26.61 7.66 -31.52
N LEU A 8 -26.66 6.52 -30.82
CA LEU A 8 -27.91 5.83 -30.54
C LEU A 8 -28.83 6.60 -29.57
N THR A 9 -28.27 7.34 -28.61
CA THR A 9 -29.05 8.18 -27.69
C THR A 9 -29.63 9.42 -28.38
N ILE A 10 -28.88 10.04 -29.29
CA ILE A 10 -29.36 11.17 -30.10
C ILE A 10 -30.50 10.73 -31.03
N ILE A 11 -30.37 9.59 -31.70
CA ILE A 11 -31.41 9.05 -32.58
C ILE A 11 -32.73 8.81 -31.81
N ARG A 12 -32.67 8.37 -30.55
CA ARG A 12 -33.85 8.17 -29.69
C ARG A 12 -34.53 9.48 -29.30
N ALA A 13 -33.74 10.49 -28.94
CA ALA A 13 -34.29 11.80 -28.59
C ALA A 13 -35.05 12.38 -29.79
N VAL A 14 -34.45 12.31 -30.99
CA VAL A 14 -35.06 12.79 -32.23
C VAL A 14 -36.35 12.02 -32.56
N LEU A 15 -36.35 10.68 -32.44
CA LEU A 15 -37.54 9.85 -32.73
C LEU A 15 -38.69 10.11 -31.75
N SER A 16 -38.38 10.36 -30.47
CA SER A 16 -39.41 10.70 -29.47
C SER A 16 -40.03 12.08 -29.72
N VAL A 17 -39.21 13.05 -30.12
CA VAL A 17 -39.66 14.42 -30.43
C VAL A 17 -40.52 14.44 -31.70
N THR A 18 -40.15 13.66 -32.73
CA THR A 18 -40.96 13.56 -33.95
C THR A 18 -42.29 12.85 -33.70
N ALA A 19 -42.34 11.83 -32.83
CA ALA A 19 -43.60 11.19 -32.45
C ALA A 19 -44.57 12.15 -31.73
N ILE A 20 -44.03 13.01 -30.85
CA ILE A 20 -44.81 14.04 -30.16
C ILE A 20 -45.33 15.09 -31.16
N ALA A 21 -44.49 15.53 -32.10
CA ALA A 21 -44.88 16.49 -33.12
C ALA A 21 -45.99 15.97 -34.04
N VAL A 22 -45.92 14.69 -34.44
CA VAL A 22 -46.97 14.03 -35.25
C VAL A 22 -48.28 13.91 -34.48
N CYS A 23 -48.23 13.62 -33.17
CA CYS A 23 -49.44 13.61 -32.33
C CYS A 23 -50.09 15.00 -32.25
N ILE A 24 -49.30 16.05 -32.04
CA ILE A 24 -49.81 17.44 -31.98
C ILE A 24 -50.45 17.83 -33.32
N HIS A 25 -49.82 17.48 -34.45
CA HIS A 25 -50.34 17.81 -35.77
C HIS A 25 -51.64 17.06 -36.09
N ALA A 26 -51.74 15.78 -35.73
CA ALA A 26 -52.94 14.97 -35.94
C ALA A 26 -54.14 15.45 -35.11
N VAL A 27 -53.91 15.91 -33.88
CA VAL A 27 -54.95 16.50 -33.00
C VAL A 27 -55.49 17.81 -33.59
N PHE A 28 -54.63 18.66 -34.14
CA PHE A 28 -55.04 19.96 -34.69
C PHE A 28 -55.77 19.88 -36.04
N PHE A 29 -55.45 18.89 -36.90
CA PHE A 29 -55.95 18.88 -38.28
C PHE A 29 -57.21 18.03 -38.51
N ASN A 30 -57.44 16.95 -37.74
CA ASN A 30 -58.47 15.95 -38.09
C ASN A 30 -59.70 15.90 -37.16
N GLY A 31 -59.73 16.65 -36.05
CA GLY A 31 -60.92 16.78 -35.17
C GLY A 31 -61.42 15.49 -34.49
N ARG A 32 -60.79 14.33 -34.73
CA ARG A 32 -61.13 13.04 -34.11
C ARG A 32 -60.06 12.66 -33.08
N LEU A 33 -60.26 13.14 -31.85
CA LEU A 33 -59.36 12.96 -30.71
C LEU A 33 -59.08 11.49 -30.38
N ASP A 34 -60.06 10.61 -30.57
CA ASP A 34 -59.93 9.19 -30.22
C ASP A 34 -58.84 8.46 -31.01
N VAL A 35 -58.76 8.72 -32.32
CA VAL A 35 -57.78 8.05 -33.21
C VAL A 35 -56.37 8.58 -32.94
N ALA A 36 -56.25 9.88 -32.63
CA ALA A 36 -54.97 10.51 -32.31
C ALA A 36 -54.40 9.99 -30.98
N LEU A 37 -55.25 9.80 -29.96
CA LEU A 37 -54.83 9.25 -28.67
C LEU A 37 -54.37 7.79 -28.79
N VAL A 38 -55.12 6.95 -29.51
CA VAL A 38 -54.74 5.55 -29.71
C VAL A 38 -53.42 5.43 -30.46
N ALA A 39 -53.24 6.21 -31.54
CA ALA A 39 -52.00 6.21 -32.30
C ALA A 39 -50.79 6.68 -31.45
N GLY A 40 -50.98 7.72 -30.63
CA GLY A 40 -49.94 8.23 -29.72
C GLY A 40 -49.52 7.21 -28.66
N VAL A 41 -50.49 6.52 -28.03
CA VAL A 41 -50.20 5.48 -27.02
C VAL A 41 -49.44 4.31 -27.64
N VAL A 42 -49.82 3.87 -28.85
CA VAL A 42 -49.13 2.78 -29.56
C VAL A 42 -47.68 3.16 -29.90
N LEU A 43 -47.45 4.40 -30.36
CA LEU A 43 -46.10 4.91 -30.64
C LEU A 43 -45.23 5.00 -29.39
N LEU A 44 -45.78 5.47 -28.26
CA LEU A 44 -45.07 5.49 -26.98
C LEU A 44 -44.74 4.07 -26.50
N ALA A 45 -45.68 3.13 -26.62
CA ALA A 45 -45.46 1.74 -26.24
C ALA A 45 -44.34 1.10 -27.09
N LEU A 46 -44.34 1.34 -28.40
CA LEU A 46 -43.29 0.86 -29.30
C LEU A 46 -41.92 1.48 -28.96
N ALA A 47 -41.89 2.78 -28.65
CA ALA A 47 -40.66 3.46 -28.24
C ALA A 47 -40.11 2.93 -26.90
N GLN A 48 -40.99 2.63 -25.93
CA GLN A 48 -40.63 2.01 -24.66
C GLN A 48 -40.06 0.60 -24.86
N LEU A 49 -40.66 -0.18 -25.77
CA LEU A 49 -40.24 -1.54 -26.08
C LEU A 49 -38.85 -1.58 -26.72
N LEU A 50 -38.63 -0.77 -27.75
CA LEU A 50 -37.31 -0.58 -28.36
C LEU A 50 -36.29 -0.08 -27.34
N SER A 51 -36.74 0.72 -26.37
CA SER A 51 -35.86 1.26 -25.35
C SER A 51 -35.35 0.19 -24.38
N SER A 52 -36.24 -0.70 -23.95
CA SER A 52 -35.94 -1.83 -23.08
C SER A 52 -34.94 -2.80 -23.74
N PHE A 53 -35.14 -3.08 -25.03
CA PHE A 53 -34.28 -4.00 -25.78
C PHE A 53 -32.82 -3.55 -25.85
N THR A 54 -32.55 -2.27 -26.08
CA THR A 54 -31.16 -1.77 -26.10
C THR A 54 -30.55 -1.64 -24.71
N ARG A 55 -31.37 -1.43 -23.67
CA ARG A 55 -30.90 -1.31 -22.28
C ARG A 55 -30.48 -2.67 -21.72
N SER A 56 -31.06 -3.75 -22.24
CA SER A 56 -30.69 -5.13 -21.94
C SER A 56 -29.20 -5.40 -22.25
N GLY A 57 -28.68 -4.87 -23.36
CA GLY A 57 -27.27 -5.04 -23.74
C GLY A 57 -26.28 -4.44 -22.75
N ALA A 58 -26.59 -3.27 -22.17
CA ALA A 58 -25.74 -2.63 -21.16
C ALA A 58 -25.73 -3.35 -19.81
N LYS A 59 -26.76 -4.18 -19.53
CA LYS A 59 -26.84 -4.97 -18.30
C LYS A 59 -25.91 -6.19 -18.34
N ASN A 60 -25.61 -6.70 -19.53
CA ASN A 60 -24.69 -7.82 -19.71
C ASN A 60 -23.23 -7.44 -19.42
N ASP A 61 -22.77 -6.24 -19.80
CA ASP A 61 -21.40 -5.78 -19.53
C ASP A 61 -21.13 -5.65 -18.02
N ASN A 62 -22.08 -5.11 -17.25
CA ASN A 62 -21.97 -5.04 -15.80
C ASN A 62 -21.93 -6.44 -15.15
N GLY A 63 -22.67 -7.41 -15.71
CA GLY A 63 -22.68 -8.79 -15.22
C GLY A 63 -21.33 -9.49 -15.39
N SER A 64 -20.66 -9.29 -16.53
CA SER A 64 -19.30 -9.81 -16.73
C SER A 64 -18.28 -9.16 -15.80
N SER A 65 -18.30 -7.85 -15.61
CA SER A 65 -17.34 -7.17 -14.70
C SER A 65 -17.49 -7.61 -13.24
N ILE A 66 -18.73 -7.86 -12.78
CA ILE A 66 -18.96 -8.40 -11.43
C ILE A 66 -18.39 -9.82 -11.31
N LYS A 67 -18.54 -10.64 -12.36
CA LYS A 67 -17.99 -12.00 -12.38
C LYS A 67 -16.46 -11.99 -12.38
N ASP A 68 -15.85 -11.06 -13.11
CA ASP A 68 -14.38 -10.88 -13.17
C ASP A 68 -13.82 -10.37 -11.84
N LEU A 69 -14.52 -9.45 -11.16
CA LEU A 69 -14.15 -9.00 -9.82
C LEU A 69 -14.25 -10.13 -8.80
N MET A 70 -15.28 -10.98 -8.91
CA MET A 70 -15.47 -12.11 -7.99
C MET A 70 -14.40 -13.19 -8.20
N SER A 71 -13.99 -13.45 -9.45
CA SER A 71 -12.88 -14.37 -9.74
C SER A 71 -11.54 -13.82 -9.24
N ALA A 72 -11.25 -12.53 -9.49
CA ALA A 72 -10.05 -11.87 -9.00
C ALA A 72 -9.95 -11.84 -7.47
N ASN A 73 -11.07 -11.61 -6.77
CA ASN A 73 -11.09 -11.64 -5.31
C ASN A 73 -10.86 -13.06 -4.76
N ASN A 74 -11.40 -14.08 -5.43
CA ASN A 74 -11.21 -15.47 -5.03
C ASN A 74 -9.73 -15.90 -5.21
N THR A 75 -9.08 -15.48 -6.30
CA THR A 75 -7.64 -15.73 -6.50
C THR A 75 -6.79 -15.00 -5.45
N LEU A 76 -7.15 -13.76 -5.08
CA LEU A 76 -6.46 -13.02 -4.03
C LEU A 76 -6.56 -13.74 -2.67
N GLY A 77 -7.73 -14.33 -2.37
CA GLY A 77 -7.93 -15.16 -1.19
C GLY A 77 -7.04 -16.40 -1.17
N GLN A 78 -6.86 -17.05 -2.33
CA GLN A 78 -5.96 -18.20 -2.47
C GLN A 78 -4.49 -17.79 -2.23
N ASP A 79 -4.04 -16.68 -2.81
CA ASP A 79 -2.67 -16.18 -2.61
C ASP A 79 -2.39 -15.85 -1.15
N HIS A 80 -3.34 -15.22 -0.45
CA HIS A 80 -3.22 -14.94 0.98
C HIS A 80 -3.05 -16.20 1.82
N SER A 81 -3.78 -17.28 1.49
CA SER A 81 -3.64 -18.56 2.19
C SER A 81 -2.26 -19.19 1.97
N LEU A 82 -1.72 -19.08 0.75
CA LEU A 82 -0.39 -19.59 0.41
C LEU A 82 0.72 -18.80 1.11
N LEU A 83 0.59 -17.47 1.17
CA LEU A 83 1.53 -16.61 1.90
C LEU A 83 1.55 -16.96 3.40
N ARG A 84 0.37 -17.19 4.00
CA ARG A 84 0.26 -17.63 5.40
C ARG A 84 0.99 -18.95 5.62
N GLN A 85 0.74 -19.95 4.78
CA GLN A 85 1.41 -21.23 4.88
C GLN A 85 2.93 -21.12 4.72
N ARG A 86 3.42 -20.20 3.87
CA ARG A 86 4.85 -19.90 3.75
C ARG A 86 5.41 -19.23 5.01
N MET A 87 4.70 -18.29 5.63
CA MET A 87 5.09 -17.69 6.90
C MET A 87 5.18 -18.75 8.01
N ASP A 88 4.16 -19.60 8.16
CA ASP A 88 4.12 -20.63 9.20
C ASP A 88 5.31 -21.60 9.06
N ARG A 89 5.70 -21.92 7.81
CA ARG A 89 6.90 -22.73 7.52
C ARG A 89 8.20 -22.01 7.89
N LEU A 90 8.32 -20.72 7.59
CA LEU A 90 9.50 -19.92 7.95
C LEU A 90 9.64 -19.78 9.47
N GLU A 91 8.53 -19.54 10.16
CA GLU A 91 8.50 -19.47 11.62
C GLU A 91 8.92 -20.81 12.25
N SER A 92 8.37 -21.92 11.75
CA SER A 92 8.75 -23.27 12.19
C SER A 92 10.23 -23.57 11.94
N ALA A 93 10.77 -23.16 10.78
CA ALA A 93 12.18 -23.33 10.44
C ALA A 93 13.09 -22.47 11.33
N MET A 94 12.71 -21.22 11.61
CA MET A 94 13.44 -20.34 12.51
C MET A 94 13.40 -20.82 13.96
N ALA A 95 12.26 -21.27 14.47
CA ALA A 95 12.14 -21.81 15.82
C ALA A 95 13.05 -23.04 16.02
N SER A 96 13.11 -23.92 15.01
CA SER A 96 13.99 -25.09 15.00
C SER A 96 15.48 -24.70 14.90
N GLY A 97 15.80 -23.69 14.10
CA GLY A 97 17.16 -23.16 13.97
C GLY A 97 17.68 -22.51 15.25
N HIS A 98 16.87 -21.70 15.94
CA HIS A 98 17.25 -21.07 17.20
C HIS A 98 17.50 -22.08 18.32
N THR A 99 16.66 -23.10 18.42
CA THR A 99 16.84 -24.17 19.43
C THR A 99 18.07 -25.03 19.14
N ALA A 100 18.34 -25.36 17.86
CA ALA A 100 19.56 -26.06 17.46
C ALA A 100 20.82 -25.22 17.71
N ALA A 101 20.82 -23.94 17.33
CA ALA A 101 21.95 -23.04 17.54
C ALA A 101 22.23 -22.79 19.02
N ALA A 102 21.19 -22.61 19.84
CA ALA A 102 21.31 -22.45 21.28
C ALA A 102 21.93 -23.70 21.95
N GLY A 103 21.50 -24.91 21.57
CA GLY A 103 22.11 -26.15 22.07
C GLY A 103 23.57 -26.33 21.61
N GLN A 104 23.90 -25.89 20.39
CA GLN A 104 25.27 -25.94 19.88
C GLN A 104 26.18 -24.94 20.63
N LEU A 105 25.71 -23.74 20.95
CA LEU A 105 26.42 -22.77 21.78
C LEU A 105 26.69 -23.32 23.19
N ASP A 106 25.68 -23.92 23.82
CA ASP A 106 25.83 -24.50 25.17
C ASP A 106 26.87 -25.62 25.21
N SER A 107 26.87 -26.51 24.20
CA SER A 107 27.88 -27.56 24.08
C SER A 107 29.30 -27.03 23.79
N GLN A 108 29.43 -25.94 23.01
CA GLN A 108 30.72 -25.28 22.80
C GLN A 108 31.24 -24.62 24.09
N VAL A 109 30.37 -23.98 24.85
CA VAL A 109 30.72 -23.37 26.14
C VAL A 109 31.18 -24.45 27.13
N GLN A 110 30.46 -25.58 27.25
CA GLN A 110 30.90 -26.69 28.09
C GLN A 110 32.26 -27.28 27.63
N ALA A 111 32.48 -27.43 26.32
CA ALA A 111 33.77 -27.91 25.80
C ALA A 111 34.92 -26.94 26.12
N LEU A 112 34.67 -25.63 26.03
CA LEU A 112 35.61 -24.58 26.46
C LEU A 112 35.86 -24.63 27.96
N GLU A 113 34.83 -24.77 28.80
CA GLU A 113 35.00 -24.91 30.25
C GLU A 113 35.82 -26.15 30.62
N HIS A 114 35.57 -27.30 29.99
CA HIS A 114 36.35 -28.51 30.23
C HIS A 114 37.82 -28.36 29.82
N SER A 115 38.09 -27.69 28.71
CA SER A 115 39.46 -27.44 28.24
C SER A 115 40.18 -26.40 29.09
N VAL A 116 39.51 -25.32 29.49
CA VAL A 116 40.05 -24.33 30.46
C VAL A 116 40.32 -24.98 31.81
N SER A 117 39.41 -25.83 32.30
CA SER A 117 39.59 -26.55 33.58
C SER A 117 40.77 -27.53 33.53
N ALA A 118 40.98 -28.19 32.40
CA ALA A 118 42.12 -29.06 32.18
C ALA A 118 43.45 -28.28 32.13
N LEU A 119 43.48 -27.13 31.45
CA LEU A 119 44.64 -26.23 31.40
C LEU A 119 44.94 -25.59 32.76
N ALA A 120 43.92 -25.17 33.51
CA ALA A 120 44.06 -24.56 34.82
C ALA A 120 44.62 -25.54 35.87
N ARG A 121 44.34 -26.85 35.74
CA ARG A 121 45.00 -27.88 36.56
C ARG A 121 46.46 -28.12 36.18
N GLN A 122 46.84 -27.76 34.94
CA GLN A 122 48.19 -27.94 34.43
C GLN A 122 49.08 -26.70 34.66
N HIS A 123 48.51 -25.57 35.07
CA HIS A 123 49.22 -24.31 35.29
C HIS A 123 49.01 -23.77 36.72
N VAL A 124 49.99 -24.01 37.59
CA VAL A 124 50.15 -23.30 38.88
C VAL A 124 50.61 -21.88 38.56
N PRO A 125 50.01 -20.80 39.12
CA PRO A 125 50.31 -19.45 38.69
C PRO A 125 51.59 -18.89 39.32
N ASP A 126 52.57 -18.57 38.48
CA ASP A 126 53.55 -17.51 38.74
C ASP A 126 53.13 -16.29 37.91
N GLU A 127 52.85 -15.17 38.59
CA GLU A 127 52.69 -13.86 37.96
C GLU A 127 54.00 -13.43 37.27
N PRO A 128 53.88 -12.76 36.11
CA PRO A 128 54.54 -11.45 36.03
C PRO A 128 53.66 -10.37 35.39
N GLN A 129 53.73 -9.21 36.03
CA GLN A 129 53.22 -7.92 35.59
C GLN A 129 53.86 -7.50 34.26
N VAL A 130 53.05 -7.08 33.30
CA VAL A 130 53.53 -6.33 32.13
C VAL A 130 52.89 -4.95 32.13
N THR A 131 53.74 -3.97 32.40
CA THR A 131 53.49 -2.54 32.23
C THR A 131 53.48 -2.20 30.74
N GLY A 132 52.43 -1.51 30.29
CA GLY A 132 52.35 -0.96 28.93
C GLY A 132 51.29 0.13 28.86
N ALA A 133 51.74 1.39 28.88
CA ALA A 133 50.91 2.58 28.74
C ALA A 133 50.21 2.64 27.36
N PRO A 134 48.98 3.17 27.24
CA PRO A 134 48.39 3.47 25.94
C PRO A 134 48.79 4.87 25.47
N LEU A 135 49.31 4.94 24.24
CA LEU A 135 49.37 6.16 23.44
C LEU A 135 47.97 6.75 23.30
N ARG A 136 47.86 8.03 23.66
CA ARG A 136 46.68 8.86 23.43
C ARG A 136 46.54 9.13 21.94
N ALA A 137 45.67 8.39 21.27
CA ALA A 137 45.04 8.81 20.03
C ALA A 137 43.66 9.38 20.41
N GLU A 138 43.47 10.67 20.18
CA GLU A 138 42.18 11.34 20.32
C GLU A 138 41.31 10.97 19.10
N PRO A 139 40.18 10.25 19.26
CA PRO A 139 39.19 10.14 18.20
C PRO A 139 38.25 11.34 18.30
N ALA A 140 37.97 11.98 17.16
CA ALA A 140 36.84 12.89 16.99
C ALA A 140 35.59 12.32 17.68
N PRO A 141 34.69 13.14 18.26
CA PRO A 141 33.66 12.65 19.16
C PRO A 141 32.80 11.61 18.46
N ALA A 142 32.98 10.36 18.88
CA ALA A 142 32.07 9.28 18.59
C ALA A 142 30.73 9.69 19.22
N VAL A 143 29.83 10.15 18.37
CA VAL A 143 28.44 10.39 18.72
C VAL A 143 27.91 9.09 19.34
N PRO A 144 27.41 9.10 20.58
CA PRO A 144 27.07 7.88 21.29
C PRO A 144 26.00 7.12 20.50
N ALA A 145 26.21 5.81 20.38
CA ALA A 145 25.26 4.83 19.85
C ALA A 145 24.07 4.66 20.81
N GLY A 146 23.42 5.77 21.17
CA GLY A 146 22.16 5.79 21.89
C GLY A 146 20.99 5.51 20.95
N PRO A 147 19.81 5.18 21.49
CA PRO A 147 18.60 4.99 20.71
C PRO A 147 18.29 6.26 19.92
N ARG A 148 18.46 6.21 18.60
CA ARG A 148 18.13 7.28 17.67
C ARG A 148 16.61 7.29 17.49
N GLU A 149 15.93 8.22 18.14
CA GLU A 149 14.49 8.42 17.95
C GLU A 149 14.28 9.11 16.60
N VAL A 150 13.77 8.36 15.62
CA VAL A 150 13.49 8.91 14.29
C VAL A 150 12.04 9.36 14.21
N ASP A 151 11.87 10.63 13.88
CA ASP A 151 10.60 11.29 13.62
C ASP A 151 10.25 11.21 12.13
N LEU A 152 8.97 10.98 11.83
CA LEU A 152 8.42 11.01 10.47
C LEU A 152 7.55 12.25 10.26
N PHE A 153 7.92 13.06 9.26
CA PHE A 153 7.19 14.24 8.83
C PHE A 153 6.49 13.97 7.50
N LEU A 154 5.31 14.57 7.32
CA LEU A 154 4.51 14.45 6.10
C LEU A 154 4.31 15.82 5.48
N GLU A 155 4.81 16.00 4.27
CA GLU A 155 4.62 17.21 3.48
C GLU A 155 3.53 16.99 2.43
N PRO A 156 2.45 17.79 2.40
CA PRO A 156 1.36 17.59 1.45
C PRO A 156 1.76 18.01 0.03
N ILE A 157 1.50 17.15 -0.95
CA ILE A 157 1.57 17.44 -2.37
C ILE A 157 0.13 17.59 -2.89
N VAL A 158 -0.18 18.80 -3.37
CA VAL A 158 -1.54 19.17 -3.80
C VAL A 158 -1.69 19.03 -5.31
N ARG A 159 -2.83 18.52 -5.76
CA ARG A 159 -3.25 18.66 -7.15
C ARG A 159 -3.92 20.00 -7.32
N LEU A 160 -3.30 20.88 -8.11
CA LEU A 160 -3.79 22.24 -8.34
C LEU A 160 -5.18 22.26 -8.99
N SER A 161 -5.44 21.34 -9.93
CA SER A 161 -6.74 21.23 -10.62
C SER A 161 -7.91 20.90 -9.69
N GLU A 162 -7.63 20.19 -8.59
CA GLU A 162 -8.64 19.67 -7.68
C GLU A 162 -8.61 20.39 -6.31
N ASN A 163 -7.67 21.33 -6.12
CA ASN A 163 -7.35 22.03 -4.86
C ASN A 163 -7.37 21.11 -3.63
N ARG A 164 -6.84 19.89 -3.79
CA ARG A 164 -6.80 18.87 -2.72
C ARG A 164 -5.43 18.24 -2.62
N THR A 165 -5.06 17.81 -1.41
CA THR A 165 -3.88 16.97 -1.18
C THR A 165 -4.08 15.63 -1.87
N ALA A 166 -3.26 15.33 -2.85
CA ALA A 166 -3.28 14.07 -3.57
C ALA A 166 -2.26 13.08 -3.00
N TYR A 167 -1.12 13.58 -2.51
CA TYR A 167 -0.05 12.75 -1.98
C TYR A 167 0.59 13.39 -0.75
N TYR A 168 1.32 12.60 0.02
CA TYR A 168 2.26 13.10 1.02
C TYR A 168 3.67 12.68 0.65
N ARG A 169 4.66 13.55 0.85
CA ARG A 169 6.07 13.18 0.89
C ARG A 169 6.45 12.92 2.34
N ALA A 170 6.97 11.73 2.60
CA ALA A 170 7.58 11.38 3.88
C ALA A 170 8.98 11.99 3.95
N THR A 171 9.34 12.54 5.09
CA THR A 171 10.70 13.02 5.38
C THR A 171 11.05 12.65 6.80
N LEU A 172 12.29 12.23 7.05
CA LEU A 172 12.71 11.81 8.38
C LEU A 172 13.62 12.85 9.02
N SER A 173 13.57 12.90 10.34
CA SER A 173 14.61 13.53 11.15
C SER A 173 14.94 12.63 12.32
N VAL A 174 16.22 12.50 12.63
CA VAL A 174 16.65 11.82 13.86
C VAL A 174 16.82 12.87 14.94
N ARG A 175 16.20 12.66 16.10
CA ARG A 175 16.53 13.39 17.31
C ARG A 175 17.73 12.73 17.97
N HIS A 176 18.75 13.54 18.23
CA HIS A 176 19.90 13.11 19.01
C HIS A 176 19.65 13.35 20.52
N GLY A 177 20.45 12.71 21.38
CA GLY A 177 20.28 12.78 22.85
C GLY A 177 20.30 14.21 23.41
N ASP A 178 20.99 15.12 22.72
CA ASP A 178 21.06 16.55 23.07
C ASP A 178 19.85 17.37 22.59
N GLY A 179 18.82 16.73 22.02
CA GLY A 179 17.62 17.38 21.50
C GLY A 179 17.78 18.03 20.13
N GLU A 180 18.98 17.97 19.54
CA GLU A 180 19.25 18.42 18.17
C GLU A 180 18.58 17.49 17.15
N ARG A 181 17.96 18.07 16.12
CA ARG A 181 17.34 17.34 15.01
C ARG A 181 18.27 17.34 13.80
N LEU A 182 18.69 16.16 13.39
CA LEU A 182 19.53 15.99 12.21
C LEU A 182 18.65 15.77 10.96
N PRO A 183 18.88 16.51 9.86
CA PRO A 183 18.14 16.30 8.62
C PRO A 183 18.55 14.97 7.96
N LEU A 184 17.59 14.35 7.25
CA LEU A 184 17.79 13.08 6.54
C LEU A 184 19.03 13.07 5.64
N SER A 185 19.34 14.17 4.96
CA SER A 185 20.50 14.26 4.06
C SER A 185 21.84 14.09 4.80
N ARG A 186 21.92 14.46 6.09
CA ARG A 186 23.12 14.22 6.90
C ARG A 186 23.19 12.77 7.35
N ILE A 187 22.06 12.21 7.77
CA ILE A 187 21.94 10.84 8.26
C ILE A 187 22.19 9.84 7.14
N ALA A 188 21.63 10.06 5.95
CA ALA A 188 21.82 9.21 4.79
C ALA A 188 23.31 9.13 4.39
N ARG A 189 24.03 10.26 4.43
CA ARG A 189 25.48 10.28 4.18
C ARG A 189 26.29 9.53 5.23
N GLU A 190 25.86 9.55 6.48
CA GLU A 190 26.49 8.78 7.56
C GLU A 190 26.19 7.29 7.40
N ALA A 191 24.93 6.94 7.16
CA ALA A 191 24.49 5.56 6.93
C ALA A 191 25.10 4.93 5.67
N GLU A 192 25.34 5.71 4.61
CA GLU A 192 26.03 5.25 3.40
C GLU A 192 27.51 4.96 3.68
N ARG A 193 28.17 5.77 4.50
CA ARG A 193 29.57 5.55 4.90
C ARG A 193 29.72 4.32 5.80
N ASP A 194 28.75 4.11 6.68
CA ASP A 194 28.79 3.04 7.68
C ASP A 194 28.11 1.74 7.19
N GLY A 195 27.49 1.75 6.01
CA GLY A 195 26.86 0.58 5.39
C GLY A 195 25.45 0.22 5.90
N TYR A 196 24.82 1.10 6.68
CA TYR A 196 23.51 0.87 7.31
C TYR A 196 22.34 1.54 6.56
N LEU A 197 22.51 1.91 5.29
CA LEU A 197 21.47 2.56 4.49
C LEU A 197 20.19 1.72 4.38
N GLY A 198 20.32 0.39 4.25
CA GLY A 198 19.16 -0.51 4.18
C GLY A 198 18.37 -0.61 5.49
N GLU A 199 19.06 -0.58 6.64
CA GLU A 199 18.41 -0.52 7.96
C GLU A 199 17.71 0.83 8.16
N LEU A 200 18.31 1.92 7.66
CA LEU A 200 17.67 3.23 7.65
C LEU A 200 16.37 3.17 6.85
N ASP A 201 16.38 2.66 5.62
CA ASP A 201 15.20 2.53 4.75
C ASP A 201 14.09 1.68 5.38
N LEU A 202 14.46 0.54 5.98
CA LEU A 202 13.51 -0.30 6.69
C LEU A 202 12.86 0.46 7.85
N SER A 203 13.66 1.22 8.62
CA SER A 203 13.15 2.03 9.73
C SER A 203 12.21 3.16 9.28
N VAL A 204 12.35 3.64 8.04
CA VAL A 204 11.39 4.57 7.40
C VAL A 204 10.09 3.87 7.13
N PHE A 205 10.18 2.70 6.49
CA PHE A 205 9.02 1.94 6.06
C PHE A 205 8.17 1.51 7.26
N GLU A 206 8.78 1.00 8.31
CA GLU A 206 8.11 0.59 9.55
C GLU A 206 7.31 1.72 10.20
N ARG A 207 7.79 2.96 10.10
CA ARG A 207 7.10 4.15 10.62
C ARG A 207 6.03 4.69 9.67
N ALA A 208 6.25 4.59 8.36
CA ALA A 208 5.32 5.07 7.35
C ALA A 208 4.06 4.19 7.25
N VAL A 209 4.18 2.87 7.41
CA VAL A 209 3.06 1.93 7.25
C VAL A 209 1.88 2.21 8.20
N PRO A 210 2.06 2.38 9.53
CA PRO A 210 0.96 2.73 10.43
C PRO A 210 0.28 4.05 10.07
N VAL A 211 1.05 5.02 9.57
CA VAL A 211 0.53 6.32 9.14
C VAL A 211 -0.33 6.18 7.89
N ILE A 212 0.14 5.43 6.89
CA ILE A 212 -0.62 5.12 5.67
C ILE A 212 -1.93 4.42 6.02
N ARG A 213 -1.90 3.42 6.90
CA ARG A 213 -3.11 2.73 7.39
C ARG A 213 -4.09 3.68 8.06
N ARG A 214 -3.61 4.60 8.91
CA ARG A 214 -4.45 5.63 9.55
C ARG A 214 -5.05 6.60 8.53
N LEU A 215 -4.34 6.95 7.46
CA LEU A 215 -4.84 7.81 6.39
C LEU A 215 -5.93 7.11 5.58
N GLN A 216 -5.73 5.84 5.23
CA GLN A 216 -6.71 5.00 4.52
C GLN A 216 -7.99 4.80 5.35
N ASN A 217 -7.86 4.53 6.65
CA ASN A 217 -9.00 4.37 7.55
C ASN A 217 -9.83 5.66 7.71
N LYS A 218 -9.25 6.83 7.46
CA LYS A 218 -9.96 8.12 7.43
C LYS A 218 -10.68 8.38 6.10
N GLY A 219 -10.74 7.41 5.20
CA GLY A 219 -11.39 7.54 3.89
C GLY A 219 -10.63 8.43 2.92
N ARG A 220 -9.33 8.68 3.16
CA ARG A 220 -8.48 9.45 2.24
C ARG A 220 -7.79 8.48 1.30
N ASP A 221 -8.18 8.51 0.02
CA ASP A 221 -7.47 7.83 -1.06
C ASP A 221 -6.19 8.61 -1.41
N ILE A 222 -5.17 8.46 -0.57
CA ILE A 222 -3.92 9.22 -0.62
C ILE A 222 -2.74 8.28 -0.50
N SER A 223 -1.74 8.46 -1.35
CA SER A 223 -0.48 7.71 -1.31
C SER A 223 0.63 8.54 -0.64
N VAL A 224 1.59 7.85 -0.04
CA VAL A 224 2.77 8.45 0.59
C VAL A 224 4.00 8.07 -0.23
N PHE A 225 4.84 9.04 -0.56
CA PHE A 225 6.13 8.84 -1.19
C PHE A 225 7.21 8.75 -0.11
N CYS A 226 7.90 7.61 -0.05
CA CYS A 226 9.11 7.46 0.76
C CYS A 226 10.34 7.82 -0.11
N PRO A 227 11.29 8.60 0.45
CA PRO A 227 12.52 8.96 -0.24
C PRO A 227 13.48 7.78 -0.41
#